data_AF-A0A4Z0QIT5-F1
#
_entry.id   AF-A0A4Z0QIT5-F1
#
_cell.length_a   1.000
_cell.length_b   1.000
_cell.length_c   1.000
_cell.angle_alpha   90.00
_cell.angle_beta   90.00
_cell.angle_gamma   90.00
#
_symmetry.space_group_name_H-M   'P 1'
#
loop_
_entity.id
_entity.type
_entity.pdbx_description
1 polymer ?
#
loop_
_entity_poly.entity_id
_entity_poly.type
_entity_poly.pdbx_seq_one_letter_code
_entity_poly.pdbx_strand_id
1 'polypeptide(L)'
;MLRNLFTWFLLLGAALTVAACCVNNECDCRDNTDDAVYLKFSLADSANAGPGFVYEELRRIYIRRQPVRSTNEIGTLPGPDSVLLTRTRAQLRDSLLLSPSSPFTSSGRRFDAYQYTIRIANPKKAQAQTNRFVLANISVQGAFDEASACCTCYRNTVKTFDLIKPIASPTGGPRLETTRYDFSGQPVRTVVLKR
;
A
#
# COMPACT_ATOMS: atom_id res chain seq x y z
N MET A 1 55.35 -8.84 30.14
CA MET A 1 54.77 -8.18 28.94
C MET A 1 53.86 -9.10 28.10
N LEU A 2 54.01 -10.43 28.14
CA LEU A 2 53.18 -11.38 27.37
C LEU A 2 51.67 -11.37 27.71
N ARG A 3 51.31 -11.06 28.96
CA ARG A 3 49.91 -11.07 29.43
C ARG A 3 49.02 -10.05 28.72
N ASN A 4 49.53 -8.85 28.42
CA ASN A 4 48.75 -7.83 27.72
C ASN A 4 48.51 -8.21 26.25
N LEU A 5 49.51 -8.78 25.58
CA LEU A 5 49.38 -9.13 24.16
C LEU A 5 48.28 -10.19 23.95
N PHE A 6 48.23 -11.20 24.83
CA PHE A 6 47.24 -12.28 24.75
C PHE A 6 45.81 -11.79 25.01
N THR A 7 45.62 -10.83 25.93
CA THR A 7 44.29 -10.22 26.17
C THR A 7 43.79 -9.42 24.97
N TRP A 8 44.70 -8.71 24.28
CA TRP A 8 44.36 -7.99 23.05
C TRP A 8 43.98 -8.94 21.91
N PHE A 9 44.68 -10.06 21.74
CA PHE A 9 44.31 -11.07 20.74
C PHE A 9 42.96 -11.74 21.05
N LEU A 10 42.64 -11.98 22.31
CA LEU A 10 41.33 -12.52 22.71
C LEU A 10 40.19 -11.52 22.45
N LEU A 11 40.39 -10.24 22.76
CA LEU A 11 39.41 -9.19 22.46
C LEU A 11 39.20 -9.00 20.96
N LEU A 12 40.28 -9.00 20.18
CA LEU A 12 40.21 -8.90 18.73
C LEU A 12 39.52 -10.13 18.12
N GLY A 13 39.84 -11.33 18.61
CA GLY A 13 39.23 -12.58 18.19
C GLY A 13 37.72 -12.63 18.48
N ALA A 14 37.31 -12.21 19.68
CA ALA A 14 35.89 -12.14 20.05
C ALA A 14 35.12 -11.07 19.25
N ALA A 15 35.75 -9.93 18.94
CA ALA A 15 35.13 -8.91 18.09
C ALA A 15 34.92 -9.41 16.65
N LEU A 16 35.89 -10.16 16.10
CA LEU A 16 35.81 -10.70 14.75
C LEU A 16 34.76 -11.82 14.62
N THR A 17 34.57 -12.66 15.64
CA THR A 17 33.55 -13.71 15.61
C THR A 17 32.13 -13.16 15.67
N VAL A 18 31.89 -12.11 16.48
CA VAL A 18 30.56 -11.44 16.53
C VAL A 18 30.25 -10.70 15.24
N ALA A 19 31.25 -10.04 14.64
CA ALA A 19 31.08 -9.37 13.35
C ALA A 19 30.79 -10.38 12.21
N ALA A 20 31.42 -11.57 12.23
CA ALA A 20 31.22 -12.60 11.22
C ALA A 20 29.80 -13.20 11.24
N CYS A 21 29.08 -13.19 12.37
CA CYS A 21 27.71 -13.68 12.44
C CYS A 21 26.72 -12.85 11.61
N CYS A 22 27.00 -11.56 11.37
CA CYS A 22 26.07 -10.66 10.69
C CYS A 22 26.51 -10.21 9.29
N VAL A 23 27.74 -10.49 8.87
CA VAL A 23 28.25 -10.11 7.54
C VAL A 23 27.61 -10.95 6.41
N ASN A 24 27.15 -12.17 6.71
CA ASN A 24 26.65 -13.09 5.66
C ASN A 24 25.12 -13.12 5.53
N ASN A 25 24.40 -12.37 6.37
CA ASN A 25 22.94 -12.26 6.30
C ASN A 25 22.58 -10.87 5.77
N GLU A 26 22.35 -10.75 4.47
CA GLU A 26 21.70 -9.56 3.93
C GLU A 26 20.27 -9.47 4.46
N CYS A 27 19.95 -8.40 5.17
CA CYS A 27 18.59 -8.16 5.64
C CYS A 27 17.70 -7.74 4.45
N ASP A 28 17.05 -8.67 3.76
CA ASP A 28 15.99 -8.36 2.77
C ASP A 28 14.68 -8.00 3.50
N CYS A 29 14.68 -6.85 4.16
CA CYS A 29 13.46 -6.26 4.72
C CYS A 29 12.68 -5.60 3.57
N ARG A 30 11.72 -6.31 2.97
CA ARG A 30 10.83 -5.81 1.89
C ARG A 30 9.79 -4.78 2.37
N ASP A 31 10.22 -3.85 3.21
CA ASP A 31 9.37 -2.92 3.97
C ASP A 31 8.53 -2.01 3.04
N ASN A 32 9.12 -1.57 1.92
CA ASN A 32 8.47 -0.65 0.98
C ASN A 32 7.20 -1.21 0.32
N THR A 33 7.00 -2.53 0.27
CA THR A 33 5.79 -3.18 -0.28
C THR A 33 4.84 -3.69 0.78
N ASP A 34 5.32 -3.88 2.01
CA ASP A 34 4.50 -4.39 3.10
C ASP A 34 3.42 -3.36 3.49
N ASP A 35 3.68 -2.07 3.30
CA ASP A 35 2.73 -0.96 3.49
C ASP A 35 1.92 -0.57 2.23
N ALA A 36 1.77 -1.49 1.28
CA ALA A 36 1.10 -1.19 0.01
C ALA A 36 -0.08 -2.13 -0.33
N VAL A 37 -0.98 -1.64 -1.18
CA VAL A 37 -2.06 -2.43 -1.80
C VAL A 37 -1.94 -2.34 -3.31
N TYR A 38 -2.12 -3.46 -3.99
CA TYR A 38 -2.15 -3.51 -5.45
C TYR A 38 -3.59 -3.42 -5.94
N LEU A 39 -3.89 -2.47 -6.82
CA LEU A 39 -5.21 -2.27 -7.40
C LEU A 39 -5.21 -2.67 -8.87
N LYS A 40 -6.14 -3.52 -9.27
CA LYS A 40 -6.33 -3.93 -10.68
C LYS A 40 -7.75 -3.59 -11.11
N PHE A 41 -7.93 -3.12 -12.33
CA PHE A 41 -9.26 -2.80 -12.84
C PHE A 41 -9.78 -3.97 -13.68
N SER A 42 -11.06 -4.32 -13.52
CA SER A 42 -11.69 -5.28 -14.42
C SER A 42 -11.88 -4.64 -15.79
N LEU A 43 -11.29 -5.22 -16.84
CA LEU A 43 -11.41 -4.70 -18.20
C LEU A 43 -12.64 -5.31 -18.91
N ALA A 44 -13.30 -4.53 -19.77
CA ALA A 44 -14.50 -4.94 -20.50
C ALA A 44 -14.27 -6.09 -21.50
N ASP A 45 -13.02 -6.29 -21.95
CA ASP A 45 -12.59 -7.38 -22.82
C ASP A 45 -12.16 -8.64 -22.05
N SER A 46 -12.25 -8.64 -20.71
CA SER A 46 -11.91 -9.79 -19.90
C SER A 46 -13.03 -10.84 -19.94
N ALA A 47 -12.72 -12.04 -20.46
CA ALA A 47 -13.64 -13.13 -20.77
C ALA A 47 -14.60 -13.62 -19.64
N ASN A 48 -14.46 -13.13 -18.40
CA ASN A 48 -15.17 -13.64 -17.22
C ASN A 48 -15.78 -12.54 -16.30
N ALA A 49 -15.95 -11.29 -16.74
CA ALA A 49 -16.18 -10.19 -15.79
C ALA A 49 -17.17 -9.09 -16.21
N GLY A 50 -18.48 -9.41 -16.31
CA GLY A 50 -19.56 -8.41 -16.23
C GLY A 50 -19.34 -7.09 -17.02
N PRO A 51 -19.89 -5.95 -16.57
CA PRO A 51 -19.53 -4.65 -17.14
C PRO A 51 -18.13 -4.23 -16.66
N GLY A 52 -17.11 -4.42 -17.48
CA GLY A 52 -15.74 -3.94 -17.20
C GLY A 52 -15.52 -2.49 -17.63
N PHE A 53 -14.35 -1.96 -17.28
CA PHE A 53 -13.87 -0.66 -17.73
C PHE A 53 -13.30 -0.74 -19.14
N VAL A 54 -13.54 0.28 -19.96
CA VAL A 54 -12.89 0.41 -21.27
C VAL A 54 -11.58 1.20 -21.16
N TYR A 55 -10.69 1.03 -22.16
CA TYR A 55 -9.38 1.68 -22.16
C TYR A 55 -9.46 3.21 -21.93
N GLU A 56 -10.37 3.88 -22.64
CA GLU A 56 -10.50 5.34 -22.58
C GLU A 56 -10.94 5.84 -21.19
N GLU A 57 -11.57 5.00 -20.38
CA GLU A 57 -11.92 5.34 -19.00
C GLU A 57 -10.69 5.26 -18.09
N LEU A 58 -9.87 4.21 -18.23
CA LEU A 58 -8.71 3.97 -17.37
C LEU A 58 -7.44 4.71 -17.79
N ARG A 59 -7.47 5.45 -18.91
CA ARG A 59 -6.35 6.26 -19.37
C ARG A 59 -5.95 7.32 -18.34
N ARG A 60 -6.90 7.89 -17.60
CA ARG A 60 -6.68 8.93 -16.60
C ARG A 60 -7.32 8.55 -15.28
N ILE A 61 -6.49 8.28 -14.29
CA ILE A 61 -6.92 7.91 -12.93
C ILE A 61 -6.44 9.00 -11.98
N TYR A 62 -7.38 9.63 -11.30
CA TYR A 62 -7.08 10.61 -10.26
C TYR A 62 -7.11 9.93 -8.90
N ILE A 63 -6.03 10.05 -8.14
CA ILE A 63 -5.90 9.45 -6.82
C ILE A 63 -5.62 10.58 -5.84
N ARG A 64 -6.45 10.68 -4.82
CA ARG A 64 -6.29 11.63 -3.73
C ARG A 64 -6.16 10.87 -2.44
N ARG A 65 -5.15 11.17 -1.64
CA ARG A 65 -5.09 10.69 -0.26
C ARG A 65 -5.40 11.85 0.68
N GLN A 66 -6.02 11.53 1.80
CA GLN A 66 -6.32 12.49 2.84
C GLN A 66 -5.90 11.90 4.18
N PRO A 67 -5.07 12.61 4.97
CA PRO A 67 -4.74 12.18 6.31
C PRO A 67 -6.00 11.99 7.14
N VAL A 68 -6.06 10.89 7.88
CA VAL A 68 -7.10 10.62 8.88
C VAL A 68 -6.47 10.85 10.24
N ARG A 69 -7.19 11.53 11.13
CA ARG A 69 -6.69 11.85 12.47
C ARG A 69 -6.66 10.57 13.31
N SER A 70 -5.49 10.22 13.83
CA SER A 70 -5.40 9.24 14.91
C SER A 70 -5.74 9.90 16.25
N THR A 71 -6.28 9.14 17.22
CA THR A 71 -6.60 9.63 18.56
C THR A 71 -5.40 10.23 19.29
N ASN A 72 -4.19 9.83 18.90
CA ASN A 72 -2.95 10.20 19.57
C ASN A 72 -2.16 11.29 18.81
N GLU A 73 -2.66 11.79 17.68
CA GLU A 73 -2.00 12.85 16.93
C GLU A 73 -2.35 14.24 17.47
N ILE A 74 -1.35 14.90 18.04
CA ILE A 74 -1.42 16.30 18.48
C ILE A 74 -0.79 17.19 17.40
N GLY A 75 -1.56 18.15 16.90
CA GLY A 75 -1.09 19.11 15.89
C GLY A 75 -2.01 19.23 14.67
N THR A 76 -1.53 20.01 13.70
CA THR A 76 -2.20 20.25 12.41
C THR A 76 -1.88 19.12 11.45
N LEU A 77 -2.92 18.49 10.88
CA LEU A 77 -2.74 17.50 9.83
C LEU A 77 -2.27 18.16 8.54
N PRO A 78 -1.41 17.48 7.74
CA PRO A 78 -1.10 17.97 6.42
C PRO A 78 -2.36 18.05 5.56
N GLY A 79 -2.35 18.96 4.58
CA GLY A 79 -3.40 19.03 3.59
C GLY A 79 -3.53 17.73 2.79
N PRO A 80 -4.70 17.45 2.20
CA PRO A 80 -4.83 16.36 1.25
C PRO A 80 -4.01 16.63 -0.01
N ASP A 81 -3.41 15.60 -0.57
CA ASP A 81 -2.66 15.66 -1.82
C ASP A 81 -3.22 14.67 -2.84
N SER A 82 -2.88 14.91 -4.10
CA SER A 82 -3.44 14.17 -5.21
C SER A 82 -2.47 14.04 -6.36
N VAL A 83 -2.63 12.95 -7.10
CA VAL A 83 -1.90 12.70 -8.33
C VAL A 83 -2.87 12.31 -9.44
N LEU A 84 -2.53 12.70 -10.65
CA LEU A 84 -3.17 12.23 -11.86
C LEU A 84 -2.23 11.23 -12.53
N LEU A 85 -2.66 9.97 -12.61
CA LEU A 85 -1.97 8.94 -13.37
C LEU A 85 -2.50 8.90 -14.79
N THR A 86 -1.58 9.00 -15.75
CA THR A 86 -1.87 8.76 -17.16
C THR A 86 -1.25 7.43 -17.56
N ARG A 87 -2.07 6.50 -18.06
CA ARG A 87 -1.65 5.13 -18.38
C ARG A 87 -1.71 4.86 -19.88
N THR A 88 -0.77 4.06 -20.37
CA THR A 88 -0.81 3.52 -21.74
C THR A 88 -1.71 2.29 -21.82
N ARG A 89 -2.02 1.82 -23.05
CA ARG A 89 -2.79 0.58 -23.27
C ARG A 89 -2.12 -0.64 -22.62
N ALA A 90 -0.80 -0.75 -22.79
CA ALA A 90 -0.03 -1.86 -22.21
C ALA A 90 -0.13 -1.87 -20.68
N GLN A 91 -0.06 -0.69 -20.06
CA GLN A 91 -0.09 -0.54 -18.61
C GLN A 91 -1.45 -0.87 -17.99
N LEU A 92 -2.56 -0.99 -18.74
CA LEU A 92 -3.87 -1.22 -18.12
C LEU A 92 -4.04 -2.58 -17.46
N ARG A 93 -3.25 -3.57 -17.91
CA ARG A 93 -3.27 -4.93 -17.35
C ARG A 93 -2.47 -5.01 -16.05
N ASP A 94 -1.59 -4.03 -15.82
CA ASP A 94 -0.73 -3.96 -14.66
C ASP A 94 -1.51 -3.49 -13.43
N SER A 95 -1.02 -3.93 -12.28
CA SER A 95 -1.55 -3.50 -10.99
C SER A 95 -0.99 -2.13 -10.64
N LEU A 96 -1.84 -1.26 -10.15
CA LEU A 96 -1.45 0.01 -9.56
C LEU A 96 -1.03 -0.22 -8.11
N LEU A 97 0.22 0.13 -7.78
CA LEU A 97 0.69 0.17 -6.40
C LEU A 97 0.13 1.42 -5.70
N LEU A 98 -0.47 1.21 -4.52
CA LEU A 98 -0.93 2.28 -3.66
C LEU A 98 -0.32 2.13 -2.28
N SER A 99 0.42 3.14 -1.84
CA SER A 99 1.13 3.20 -0.55
C SER A 99 1.24 4.66 -0.06
N PRO A 100 1.88 4.91 1.10
CA PRO A 100 2.18 6.29 1.55
C PRO A 100 3.21 7.02 0.70
N SER A 101 3.93 6.33 -0.17
CA SER A 101 5.04 6.89 -0.96
C SER A 101 4.93 6.54 -2.45
N SER A 102 3.83 5.95 -2.86
CA SER A 102 3.53 5.68 -4.26
C SER A 102 2.02 5.65 -4.47
N PRO A 103 1.49 6.40 -5.44
CA PRO A 103 2.18 7.29 -6.39
C PRO A 103 2.53 8.68 -5.82
N PHE A 104 2.45 8.87 -4.50
CA PHE A 104 2.66 10.15 -3.84
C PHE A 104 4.11 10.36 -3.42
N THR A 105 4.49 11.58 -3.11
CA THR A 105 5.76 11.82 -2.39
C THR A 105 5.65 11.28 -0.96
N SER A 106 6.72 10.66 -0.46
CA SER A 106 6.77 10.18 0.93
C SER A 106 6.52 11.33 1.92
N SER A 107 5.71 11.06 2.93
CA SER A 107 5.30 12.02 3.95
C SER A 107 5.75 11.62 5.36
N GLY A 108 6.40 10.46 5.51
CA GLY A 108 6.74 9.87 6.80
C GLY A 108 5.56 9.31 7.61
N ARG A 109 4.34 9.31 7.06
CA ARG A 109 3.15 8.74 7.70
C ARG A 109 2.86 7.33 7.18
N ARG A 110 2.33 6.48 8.05
CA ARG A 110 1.97 5.08 7.75
C ARG A 110 0.73 4.99 6.84
N PHE A 111 0.54 3.84 6.21
CA PHE A 111 -0.56 3.60 5.26
C PHE A 111 -1.96 3.69 5.87
N ASP A 112 -2.10 3.28 7.13
CA ASP A 112 -3.33 3.38 7.92
C ASP A 112 -3.68 4.82 8.35
N ALA A 113 -2.74 5.75 8.25
CA ALA A 113 -2.95 7.16 8.58
C ALA A 113 -3.70 7.94 7.47
N TYR A 114 -4.20 7.25 6.43
CA TYR A 114 -4.78 7.85 5.25
C TYR A 114 -6.11 7.19 4.84
N GLN A 115 -6.94 7.99 4.19
CA GLN A 115 -8.02 7.53 3.33
C GLN A 115 -7.66 7.84 1.87
N TYR A 116 -7.84 6.87 0.98
CA TYR A 116 -7.53 7.02 -0.43
C TYR A 116 -8.81 7.07 -1.26
N THR A 117 -8.93 8.04 -2.15
CA THR A 117 -10.02 8.16 -3.12
C THR A 117 -9.45 7.99 -4.53
N ILE A 118 -9.87 6.95 -5.23
CA ILE A 118 -9.58 6.70 -6.63
C ILE A 118 -10.78 7.15 -7.46
N ARG A 119 -10.56 8.02 -8.44
CA ARG A 119 -11.56 8.49 -9.39
C ARG A 119 -11.10 8.20 -10.80
N ILE A 120 -11.97 7.57 -11.57
CA ILE A 120 -11.76 7.33 -12.98
C ILE A 120 -12.28 8.56 -13.74
N ALA A 121 -11.36 9.31 -14.35
CA ALA A 121 -11.71 10.53 -15.08
C ALA A 121 -12.16 10.16 -16.49
N ASN A 122 -13.47 10.22 -16.74
CA ASN A 122 -14.00 10.05 -18.09
C ASN A 122 -14.04 11.42 -18.80
N PRO A 123 -13.17 11.67 -19.80
CA PRO A 123 -13.13 12.97 -20.49
C PRO A 123 -14.41 13.26 -21.28
N LYS A 124 -15.22 12.24 -21.60
CA LYS A 124 -16.47 12.38 -22.38
C LYS A 124 -17.69 12.61 -21.49
N LYS A 125 -17.58 12.46 -20.17
CA LYS A 125 -18.68 12.63 -19.22
C LYS A 125 -18.24 13.58 -18.10
N ALA A 126 -18.45 14.88 -18.32
CA ALA A 126 -18.08 15.93 -17.35
C ALA A 126 -18.75 15.75 -15.97
N GLN A 127 -19.89 15.04 -15.87
CA GLN A 127 -20.67 14.97 -14.62
C GLN A 127 -21.34 13.61 -14.33
N ALA A 128 -21.44 12.70 -15.30
CA ALA A 128 -22.25 11.49 -15.14
C ALA A 128 -21.42 10.36 -14.51
N GLN A 129 -21.59 10.18 -13.19
CA GLN A 129 -21.12 9.03 -12.40
C GLN A 129 -19.63 8.72 -12.59
N THR A 130 -18.76 9.58 -12.02
CA THR A 130 -17.36 9.19 -11.84
C THR A 130 -17.31 7.94 -10.98
N ASN A 131 -16.91 6.80 -11.56
CA ASN A 131 -16.57 5.60 -10.80
C ASN A 131 -15.54 6.01 -9.74
N ARG A 132 -15.97 6.00 -8.49
CA ARG A 132 -15.23 6.48 -7.33
C ARG A 132 -15.09 5.31 -6.37
N PHE A 133 -13.85 5.00 -6.02
CA PHE A 133 -13.52 4.01 -5.01
C PHE A 133 -12.87 4.72 -3.84
N VAL A 134 -13.31 4.42 -2.63
CA VAL A 134 -12.70 4.94 -1.42
C VAL A 134 -12.16 3.77 -0.62
N LEU A 135 -10.86 3.78 -0.35
CA LEU A 135 -10.25 2.89 0.62
C LEU A 135 -10.24 3.65 1.95
N ALA A 136 -10.99 3.14 2.92
CA ALA A 136 -11.17 3.72 4.23
C ALA A 136 -10.97 2.66 5.32
N ASN A 137 -10.96 3.11 6.58
CA ASN A 137 -10.82 2.23 7.76
C ASN A 137 -9.63 1.26 7.63
N ILE A 138 -8.53 1.78 7.09
CA ILE A 138 -7.31 1.02 6.87
C ILE A 138 -6.71 0.70 8.24
N SER A 139 -6.40 -0.56 8.48
CA SER A 139 -5.72 -1.02 9.68
C SER A 139 -4.58 -1.93 9.27
N VAL A 140 -3.39 -1.59 9.76
CA VAL A 140 -2.15 -2.31 9.47
C VAL A 140 -1.51 -2.69 10.80
N GLN A 141 -1.44 -3.99 11.05
CA GLN A 141 -0.68 -4.54 12.18
C GLN A 141 0.54 -5.24 11.64
N GLY A 142 1.64 -5.08 12.35
CA GLY A 142 2.88 -5.76 12.04
C GLY A 142 3.61 -6.17 13.29
N ALA A 143 4.60 -7.01 13.08
CA ALA A 143 5.49 -7.51 14.10
C ALA A 143 6.91 -7.46 13.57
N PHE A 144 7.87 -7.38 14.49
CA PHE A 144 9.25 -7.62 14.16
C PHE A 144 9.45 -9.12 13.95
N ASP A 145 9.90 -9.50 12.77
CA ASP A 145 10.32 -10.85 12.46
C ASP A 145 11.73 -11.05 13.04
N GLU A 146 11.86 -12.00 13.97
CA GLU A 146 13.12 -12.39 14.60
C GLU A 146 13.86 -13.46 13.77
N ALA A 147 13.73 -13.40 12.45
CA ALA A 147 14.23 -14.43 11.54
C ALA A 147 15.75 -14.67 11.63
N SER A 148 16.53 -13.76 12.21
CA SER A 148 17.93 -14.03 12.58
C SER A 148 18.42 -13.16 13.74
N ALA A 149 19.41 -13.64 14.49
CA ALA A 149 20.09 -12.88 15.55
C ALA A 149 20.84 -11.61 15.06
N CYS A 150 20.81 -11.34 13.76
CA CYS A 150 21.52 -10.24 13.11
C CYS A 150 20.60 -9.24 12.38
N CYS A 151 19.34 -9.58 12.16
CA CYS A 151 18.38 -8.74 11.45
C CYS A 151 17.02 -8.83 12.12
N THR A 152 16.45 -7.67 12.44
CA THR A 152 15.06 -7.55 12.88
C THR A 152 14.33 -6.74 11.83
N CYS A 153 13.46 -7.37 11.06
CA CYS A 153 12.66 -6.69 10.04
C CYS A 153 11.25 -6.48 10.56
N TYR A 154 10.71 -5.27 10.49
CA TYR A 154 9.28 -5.08 10.69
C TYR A 154 8.53 -5.66 9.48
N ARG A 155 7.49 -6.46 9.74
CA ARG A 155 6.63 -7.03 8.71
C ARG A 155 5.18 -6.81 9.07
N ASN A 156 4.38 -6.42 8.07
CA ASN A 156 2.95 -6.35 8.26
C ASN A 156 2.32 -7.75 8.21
N THR A 157 1.73 -8.16 9.33
CA THR A 157 1.09 -9.46 9.50
C THR A 157 -0.40 -9.40 9.20
N VAL A 158 -1.01 -8.23 9.38
CA VAL A 158 -2.43 -7.98 9.14
C VAL A 158 -2.61 -6.69 8.37
N LYS A 159 -3.42 -6.75 7.32
CA LYS A 159 -3.85 -5.56 6.56
C LYS A 159 -5.33 -5.70 6.25
N THR A 160 -6.12 -4.77 6.78
CA THR A 160 -7.56 -4.72 6.52
C THR A 160 -7.96 -3.33 6.07
N PHE A 161 -8.98 -3.22 5.23
CA PHE A 161 -9.61 -1.95 4.87
C PHE A 161 -10.99 -2.17 4.27
N ASP A 162 -11.76 -1.09 4.21
CA ASP A 162 -13.05 -1.05 3.56
C ASP A 162 -12.91 -0.40 2.17
N LEU A 163 -13.37 -1.10 1.14
CA LEU A 163 -13.55 -0.55 -0.20
C LEU A 163 -15.00 -0.09 -0.36
N ILE A 164 -15.18 1.22 -0.48
CA ILE A 164 -16.49 1.86 -0.61
C ILE A 164 -16.65 2.35 -2.05
N LYS A 165 -17.76 1.97 -2.71
CA LYS A 165 -18.11 2.47 -4.05
C LYS A 165 -19.58 2.90 -4.14
N PRO A 166 -19.90 3.95 -4.91
CA PRO A 166 -21.29 4.31 -5.20
C PRO A 166 -21.88 3.29 -6.17
N ILE A 167 -23.09 2.85 -5.89
CA ILE A 167 -23.91 1.99 -6.75
C ILE A 167 -25.23 2.69 -7.07
N ALA A 168 -25.82 2.34 -8.21
CA ALA A 168 -27.14 2.81 -8.58
C ALA A 168 -28.19 2.24 -7.61
N SER A 169 -29.05 3.09 -7.03
CA SER A 169 -30.18 2.65 -6.23
C SER A 169 -31.44 2.49 -7.10
N PRO A 170 -32.21 1.39 -6.95
CA PRO A 170 -33.51 1.24 -7.62
C PRO A 170 -34.53 2.32 -7.24
N THR A 171 -34.40 2.89 -6.05
CA THR A 171 -35.32 3.87 -5.47
C THR A 171 -34.94 5.33 -5.73
N GLY A 172 -33.89 5.59 -6.53
CA GLY A 172 -33.34 6.92 -6.75
C GLY A 172 -32.39 7.34 -5.62
N GLY A 173 -31.23 7.88 -6.00
CA GLY A 173 -30.15 8.29 -5.09
C GLY A 173 -28.91 7.37 -5.12
N PRO A 174 -27.71 7.88 -4.77
CA PRO A 174 -26.50 7.07 -4.69
C PRO A 174 -26.54 6.21 -3.42
N ARG A 175 -26.48 4.88 -3.56
CA ARG A 175 -26.22 3.96 -2.44
C ARG A 175 -24.73 3.66 -2.38
N LEU A 176 -24.19 3.41 -1.19
CA LEU A 176 -22.81 2.97 -1.02
C LEU A 176 -22.77 1.45 -0.82
N GLU A 177 -21.91 0.78 -1.56
CA GLU A 177 -21.50 -0.60 -1.32
C GLU A 177 -20.15 -0.58 -0.61
N THR A 178 -20.04 -1.33 0.50
CA THR A 178 -18.81 -1.46 1.28
C THR A 178 -18.39 -2.93 1.27
N THR A 179 -17.18 -3.20 0.80
CA THR A 179 -16.55 -4.52 0.85
C THR A 179 -15.33 -4.46 1.75
N ARG A 180 -15.30 -5.29 2.81
CA ARG A 180 -14.13 -5.40 3.67
C ARG A 180 -13.12 -6.39 3.09
N TYR A 181 -11.87 -5.95 2.99
CA TYR A 181 -10.74 -6.78 2.61
C TYR A 181 -9.92 -7.12 3.86
N ASP A 182 -9.50 -8.37 3.96
CA ASP A 182 -8.61 -8.88 4.99
C ASP A 182 -7.51 -9.70 4.34
N PHE A 183 -6.27 -9.24 4.54
CA PHE A 183 -5.06 -9.87 4.02
C PHE A 183 -4.15 -10.39 5.14
N SER A 184 -4.74 -10.76 6.29
CA SER A 184 -4.02 -11.43 7.36
C SER A 184 -3.24 -12.64 6.86
N GLY A 185 -1.94 -12.68 7.17
CA GLY A 185 -1.03 -13.75 6.75
C GLY A 185 -0.66 -13.73 5.25
N GLN A 186 -0.94 -12.64 4.53
CA GLN A 186 -0.69 -12.52 3.09
C GLN A 186 0.06 -11.20 2.77
N PRO A 187 1.34 -11.24 2.37
CA PRO A 187 2.15 -10.03 2.21
C PRO A 187 1.70 -9.16 1.02
N VAL A 188 1.20 -9.76 -0.06
CA VAL A 188 0.83 -9.06 -1.29
C VAL A 188 -0.49 -9.59 -1.84
N ARG A 189 -1.52 -8.73 -1.91
CA ARG A 189 -2.78 -9.06 -2.58
C ARG A 189 -3.25 -7.93 -3.49
N THR A 190 -3.76 -8.36 -4.64
CA THR A 190 -4.35 -7.49 -5.65
C THR A 190 -5.85 -7.40 -5.44
N VAL A 191 -6.37 -6.19 -5.37
CA VAL A 191 -7.80 -5.88 -5.26
C VAL A 191 -8.31 -5.57 -6.65
N VAL A 192 -9.33 -6.30 -7.10
CA VAL A 192 -9.96 -6.06 -8.39
C VAL A 192 -11.10 -5.06 -8.23
N LEU A 193 -10.90 -3.85 -8.74
CA LEU A 193 -11.90 -2.80 -8.83
C LEU A 193 -12.82 -3.10 -10.01
N LYS A 194 -14.09 -3.35 -9.70
CA LYS A 194 -15.16 -3.61 -10.66
C LYS A 194 -16.03 -2.37 -10.83
N ARG A 195 -16.65 -2.25 -12.01
CA ARG A 195 -17.63 -1.21 -12.29
C ARG A 195 -18.85 -1.30 -11.35
#